data_AF-A0A9E1K9A7-F1
#
_entry.id   AF-A0A9E1K9A7-F1
#
_cell.length_a   1.000
_cell.length_b   1.000
_cell.length_c   1.000
_cell.angle_alpha   90.00
_cell.angle_beta   90.00
_cell.angle_gamma   90.00
#
_symmetry.space_group_name_H-M   'P 1'
#
loop_
_entity.id
_entity.type
_entity.pdbx_description
1 polymer ?
#
loop_
_entity_poly.entity_id
_entity_poly.type
_entity_poly.pdbx_seq_one_letter_code
_entity_poly.pdbx_strand_id
1 'polypeptide(L)'
;MAIDSKELEDFMPATELEWSDTAIARMKNVPFFVRKSVVRGIEQYAKDKAVALIDDDVVSRARQEREGGAIEEARKNKATKAAPASEVPEELKRRQFVNFAFYKLDPAFRRLSKERKEVAKKEFLEVLEEYDANNDMILLGYTMVGIRADVDIMFWRISYDMEGFQKMTTRLYQTDLGSYLIPSFSYLSQTKRSMYQDMFNPEHEEDRTHIIPGKAKYLFIYPFVKTRAWYLLTQFTRQGIMDEHIYVGNKYPSVKLNTSYSFGIDDQEFVVAFETDYPEDFVDLVMDLRETQGSLYVERDTPIFSCIANSLEDTVNSLGI
;
A
#
# COMPACT_ATOMS: atom_id res chain seq x y z
N MET A 1 -9.56 32.62 5.66
CA MET A 1 -8.85 32.96 4.41
C MET A 1 -8.22 31.69 3.91
N ALA A 2 -8.61 31.20 2.74
CA ALA A 2 -7.91 30.10 2.11
C ALA A 2 -6.54 30.63 1.68
N ILE A 3 -5.47 30.09 2.23
CA ILE A 3 -4.11 30.40 1.78
C ILE A 3 -3.98 29.78 0.39
N ASP A 4 -3.59 30.59 -0.60
CA ASP A 4 -3.38 30.12 -1.97
C ASP A 4 -2.29 29.04 -1.97
N SER A 5 -2.52 27.90 -2.65
CA SER A 5 -1.54 26.82 -2.76
C SER A 5 -0.22 27.31 -3.34
N LYS A 6 -0.27 28.34 -4.20
CA LYS A 6 0.91 28.98 -4.78
C LYS A 6 1.71 29.80 -3.76
N GLU A 7 1.04 30.44 -2.80
CA GLU A 7 1.71 31.15 -1.70
C GLU A 7 2.43 30.19 -0.76
N LEU A 8 1.89 28.99 -0.55
CA LEU A 8 2.54 27.94 0.24
C LEU A 8 3.76 27.35 -0.47
N GLU A 9 3.70 27.17 -1.79
CA GLU A 9 4.84 26.70 -2.59
C GLU A 9 6.00 27.71 -2.60
N ASP A 10 5.71 29.01 -2.58
CA ASP A 10 6.71 30.07 -2.51
C ASP A 10 7.21 30.39 -1.08
N PHE A 11 6.54 29.86 -0.06
CA PHE A 11 6.81 30.16 1.35
C PHE A 11 8.18 29.65 1.82
N MET A 12 9.07 30.57 2.20
CA MET A 12 10.29 30.22 2.91
C MET A 12 10.07 30.34 4.43
N PRO A 13 10.46 29.31 5.21
CA PRO A 13 10.45 29.43 6.67
C PRO A 13 11.46 30.50 7.11
N ALA A 14 11.20 31.13 8.27
CA ALA A 14 12.15 32.09 8.84
C ALA A 14 13.52 31.43 9.04
N THR A 15 14.56 32.07 8.51
CA THR A 15 15.95 31.64 8.59
C THR A 15 16.68 32.42 9.69
N GLU A 16 17.52 31.74 10.46
CA GLU A 16 18.37 32.37 11.47
C GLU A 16 19.72 32.80 10.90
N LEU A 17 20.11 32.25 9.74
CA LEU A 17 21.35 32.58 9.04
C LEU A 17 21.07 33.25 7.69
N GLU A 18 22.11 33.83 7.07
CA GLU A 18 22.01 34.38 5.73
C GLU A 18 22.05 33.26 4.68
N TRP A 19 21.15 33.34 3.69
CA TRP A 19 21.06 32.40 2.58
C TRP A 19 21.24 33.13 1.26
N SER A 20 22.00 32.54 0.34
CA SER A 20 22.07 33.03 -1.04
C SER A 20 20.75 32.81 -1.79
N ASP A 21 20.45 33.65 -2.76
CA ASP A 21 19.26 33.52 -3.62
C ASP A 21 19.19 32.16 -4.31
N THR A 22 20.35 31.63 -4.72
CA THR A 22 20.47 30.30 -5.33
C THR A 22 20.12 29.16 -4.38
N ALA A 23 20.51 29.28 -3.10
CA ALA A 23 20.16 28.30 -2.07
C ALA A 23 18.68 28.37 -1.69
N ILE A 24 18.12 29.58 -1.60
CA ILE A 24 16.68 29.82 -1.40
C ILE A 24 15.87 29.20 -2.54
N ALA A 25 16.28 29.42 -3.78
CA ALA A 25 15.62 28.83 -4.95
C ALA A 25 15.59 27.29 -4.90
N ARG A 26 16.64 26.65 -4.40
CA ARG A 26 16.63 25.19 -4.17
C ARG A 26 15.69 24.75 -3.06
N MET A 27 15.57 25.54 -2.00
CA MET A 27 14.62 25.23 -0.93
C MET A 27 13.17 25.34 -1.41
N LYS A 28 12.89 26.19 -2.41
CA LYS A 28 11.56 26.23 -3.04
C LYS A 28 11.19 24.95 -3.80
N ASN A 29 12.17 24.18 -4.28
CA ASN A 29 11.95 22.85 -4.86
C ASN A 29 11.73 21.76 -3.80
N VAL A 30 12.03 22.06 -2.53
CA VAL A 30 11.71 21.16 -1.40
C VAL A 30 10.25 21.41 -1.03
N PRO A 31 9.42 20.35 -0.90
CA PRO A 31 8.00 20.53 -0.55
C PRO A 31 7.84 21.36 0.73
N PHE A 32 6.96 22.37 0.69
CA PHE A 32 6.89 23.43 1.71
C PHE A 32 6.73 22.89 3.15
N PHE A 33 6.03 21.76 3.30
CA PHE A 33 5.73 21.12 4.58
C PHE A 33 6.94 20.43 5.23
N VAL A 34 7.93 19.96 4.46
CA VAL A 34 9.22 19.46 5.00
C VAL A 34 10.32 20.53 4.98
N ARG A 35 10.13 21.61 4.20
CA ARG A 35 11.09 22.71 4.01
C ARG A 35 11.61 23.30 5.32
N LYS A 36 10.75 23.47 6.33
CA LYS A 36 11.16 23.97 7.67
C LYS A 36 12.18 23.04 8.36
N SER A 37 11.97 21.73 8.31
CA SER A 37 12.88 20.74 8.90
C SER A 37 14.21 20.68 8.14
N VAL A 38 14.13 20.76 6.81
CA VAL A 38 15.32 20.78 5.94
C VAL A 38 16.16 22.03 6.17
N VAL A 39 15.54 23.22 6.17
CA VAL A 39 16.20 24.51 6.46
C VAL A 39 16.86 24.48 7.83
N ARG A 40 16.14 24.06 8.88
CA ARG A 40 16.71 23.94 10.23
C ARG A 40 17.93 23.00 10.28
N GLY A 41 17.89 21.89 9.55
CA GLY A 41 19.02 20.97 9.47
C GLY A 41 20.24 21.58 8.77
N ILE A 42 20.03 22.35 7.70
CA ILE A 42 21.11 23.03 6.98
C ILE A 42 21.68 24.18 7.82
N GLU A 43 20.84 24.93 8.54
CA GLU A 43 21.32 25.98 9.45
C GLU A 43 22.09 25.41 10.63
N GLN A 44 21.67 24.27 11.18
CA GLN A 44 22.43 23.59 12.23
C GLN A 44 23.80 23.17 11.70
N TYR A 45 23.85 22.57 10.50
CA TYR A 45 25.10 22.24 9.83
C TYR A 45 26.01 23.48 9.65
N ALA A 46 25.44 24.58 9.17
CA ALA A 46 26.19 25.82 8.97
C ALA A 46 26.74 26.37 10.29
N LYS A 47 25.95 26.34 11.38
CA LYS A 47 26.41 26.70 12.73
C LYS A 47 27.56 25.80 13.19
N ASP A 48 27.41 24.49 13.03
CA ASP A 48 28.41 23.50 13.45
C ASP A 48 29.73 23.66 12.69
N LYS A 49 29.67 24.09 11.42
CA LYS A 49 30.85 24.36 10.57
C LYS A 49 31.29 25.84 10.58
N ALA A 50 30.69 26.67 11.42
CA ALA A 50 30.94 28.11 11.50
C ALA A 50 30.85 28.85 10.15
N VAL A 51 29.89 28.44 9.32
CA VAL A 51 29.59 29.05 8.02
C VAL A 51 28.54 30.15 8.20
N ALA A 52 28.87 31.38 7.77
CA ALA A 52 28.01 32.55 7.92
C ALA A 52 26.95 32.69 6.79
N LEU A 53 27.30 32.29 5.56
CA LEU A 53 26.43 32.37 4.38
C LEU A 53 26.15 30.97 3.86
N ILE A 54 24.87 30.61 3.74
CA ILE A 54 24.42 29.33 3.18
C ILE A 54 24.25 29.50 1.67
N ASP A 55 25.25 29.02 0.93
CA ASP A 55 25.24 28.92 -0.52
C ASP A 55 24.89 27.51 -1.01
N ASP A 56 24.89 27.34 -2.33
CA ASP A 56 24.52 26.08 -2.99
C ASP A 56 25.42 24.89 -2.58
N ASP A 57 26.68 25.18 -2.33
CA ASP A 57 27.70 24.22 -1.96
C ASP A 57 27.53 23.80 -0.49
N VAL A 58 27.21 24.74 0.40
CA VAL A 58 26.84 24.46 1.80
C VAL A 58 25.61 23.56 1.89
N VAL A 59 24.56 23.85 1.11
CA VAL A 59 23.36 22.99 1.04
C VAL A 59 23.73 21.57 0.59
N SER A 60 24.60 21.45 -0.41
CA SER A 60 25.01 20.15 -0.95
C SER A 60 25.86 19.35 0.04
N ARG A 61 26.82 20.00 0.72
CA ARG A 61 27.63 19.39 1.78
C ARG A 61 26.79 18.99 3.00
N ALA A 62 25.87 19.84 3.43
CA ALA A 62 24.98 19.55 4.55
C ALA A 62 24.15 18.29 4.29
N ARG A 63 23.66 18.13 3.05
CA ARG A 63 22.97 16.93 2.60
C ARG A 63 23.89 15.71 2.61
N GLN A 64 25.09 15.81 2.02
CA GLN A 64 26.04 14.70 1.95
C GLN A 64 26.52 14.24 3.34
N GLU A 65 26.79 15.17 4.27
CA GLU A 65 27.21 14.83 5.63
C GLU A 65 26.06 14.20 6.42
N ARG A 66 24.82 14.67 6.23
CA ARG A 66 23.64 14.05 6.85
C ARG A 66 23.37 12.66 6.28
N GLU A 67 23.52 12.47 4.98
CA GLU A 67 23.45 11.15 4.33
C GLU A 67 24.57 10.22 4.81
N GLY A 68 25.80 10.72 4.93
CA GLY A 68 26.96 9.99 5.46
C GLY A 68 26.80 9.59 6.92
N GLY A 69 26.33 10.50 7.76
CA GLY A 69 26.03 10.25 9.18
C GLY A 69 24.91 9.22 9.34
N ALA A 70 23.84 9.30 8.55
CA ALA A 70 22.77 8.31 8.55
C ALA A 70 23.25 6.91 8.10
N ILE A 71 24.18 6.84 7.14
CA ILE A 71 24.81 5.58 6.72
C ILE A 71 25.69 5.01 7.84
N GLU A 72 26.45 5.86 8.54
CA GLU A 72 27.30 5.44 9.66
C GLU A 72 26.46 4.98 10.86
N GLU A 73 25.36 5.68 11.15
CA GLU A 73 24.42 5.33 12.21
C GLU A 73 23.64 4.04 11.87
N ALA A 74 23.22 3.85 10.62
CA ALA A 74 22.64 2.59 10.16
C ALA A 74 23.63 1.42 10.27
N ARG A 75 24.92 1.65 9.98
CA ARG A 75 25.99 0.65 10.21
C ARG A 75 26.21 0.39 11.68
N LYS A 76 26.22 1.41 12.54
CA LYS A 76 26.32 1.29 14.00
C LYS A 76 25.13 0.50 14.53
N ASN A 77 23.89 0.89 14.24
CA ASN A 77 22.68 0.18 14.66
C ASN A 77 22.63 -1.28 14.21
N LYS A 78 23.15 -1.57 13.01
CA LYS A 78 23.28 -2.95 12.51
C LYS A 78 24.38 -3.74 13.25
N ALA A 79 25.43 -3.07 13.73
CA ALA A 79 26.49 -3.64 14.56
C ALA A 79 26.08 -3.77 16.05
N THR A 80 25.30 -2.83 16.60
CA THR A 80 24.77 -2.91 17.98
C THR A 80 23.71 -4.01 18.11
N LYS A 81 22.88 -4.23 17.08
CA LYS A 81 21.98 -5.39 17.00
C LYS A 81 22.69 -6.74 16.82
N ALA A 82 23.99 -6.76 16.56
CA ALA A 82 24.79 -7.97 16.47
C ALA A 82 25.53 -8.33 17.78
N ALA A 83 25.42 -7.50 18.82
CA ALA A 83 25.91 -7.83 20.15
C ALA A 83 24.85 -8.64 20.93
N PRO A 84 25.22 -9.66 21.72
CA PRO A 84 24.27 -10.51 22.44
C PRO A 84 23.78 -9.78 23.69
N ALA A 85 23.01 -8.70 23.51
CA ALA A 85 22.16 -8.20 24.57
C ALA A 85 20.88 -9.06 24.55
N SER A 86 20.47 -9.55 25.72
CA SER A 86 19.20 -10.25 25.92
C SER A 86 18.04 -9.33 25.55
N GLU A 87 17.71 -9.27 24.25
CA GLU A 87 16.43 -8.79 23.78
C GLU A 87 15.40 -9.74 24.39
N VAL A 88 14.55 -9.21 25.29
CA VAL A 88 13.22 -9.80 25.47
C VAL A 88 12.66 -9.85 24.05
N PRO A 89 12.36 -11.03 23.49
CA PRO A 89 11.90 -11.10 22.11
C PRO A 89 10.72 -10.15 21.99
N GLU A 90 10.81 -9.16 21.10
CA GLU A 90 9.63 -8.43 20.64
C GLU A 90 8.64 -9.54 20.28
N GLU A 91 7.52 -9.65 21.03
CA GLU A 91 6.57 -10.75 20.85
C GLU A 91 6.30 -10.84 19.35
N LEU A 92 6.68 -11.96 18.73
CA LEU A 92 6.57 -12.14 17.28
C LEU A 92 5.08 -12.12 16.95
N LYS A 93 4.53 -10.92 16.74
CA LYS A 93 3.14 -10.74 16.36
C LYS A 93 2.92 -11.56 15.11
N ARG A 94 2.04 -12.55 15.22
CA ARG A 94 1.70 -13.44 14.11
C ARG A 94 1.22 -12.58 12.96
N ARG A 95 1.78 -12.78 11.77
CA ARG A 95 1.41 -12.03 10.56
C ARG A 95 0.36 -12.80 9.78
N GLN A 96 -0.59 -12.08 9.21
CA GLN A 96 -1.62 -12.67 8.37
C GLN A 96 -1.10 -12.81 6.95
N PHE A 97 -1.32 -13.98 6.35
CA PHE A 97 -1.31 -14.11 4.91
C PHE A 97 -2.60 -13.50 4.34
N VAL A 98 -2.44 -12.88 3.18
CA VAL A 98 -3.50 -12.21 2.46
C VAL A 98 -3.52 -12.77 1.05
N ASN A 99 -4.70 -13.12 0.57
CA ASN A 99 -4.89 -13.58 -0.78
C ASN A 99 -6.09 -12.91 -1.44
N PHE A 100 -5.89 -12.43 -2.66
CA PHE A 100 -6.94 -11.91 -3.54
C PHE A 100 -7.11 -12.89 -4.70
N ALA A 101 -8.17 -13.69 -4.69
CA ALA A 101 -8.41 -14.72 -5.69
C ALA A 101 -9.50 -14.30 -6.66
N PHE A 102 -9.14 -14.12 -7.94
CA PHE A 102 -9.99 -13.58 -9.00
C PHE A 102 -10.43 -14.69 -9.95
N TYR A 103 -11.73 -14.74 -10.24
CA TYR A 103 -12.32 -15.78 -11.09
C TYR A 103 -13.14 -15.19 -12.22
N LYS A 104 -13.07 -15.84 -13.37
CA LYS A 104 -13.96 -15.62 -14.52
C LYS A 104 -14.89 -16.82 -14.68
N LEU A 105 -16.17 -16.57 -14.90
CA LEU A 105 -17.12 -17.64 -15.18
C LEU A 105 -17.03 -18.04 -16.65
N ASP A 106 -16.86 -19.33 -16.93
CA ASP A 106 -16.98 -19.89 -18.27
C ASP A 106 -18.41 -19.64 -18.81
N PRO A 107 -18.56 -18.98 -19.98
CA PRO A 107 -19.85 -18.76 -20.61
C PRO A 107 -20.69 -20.04 -20.83
N ALA A 108 -20.08 -21.23 -20.86
CA ALA A 108 -20.78 -22.51 -20.91
C ALA A 108 -21.76 -22.71 -19.76
N PHE A 109 -21.43 -22.23 -18.56
CA PHE A 109 -22.29 -22.36 -17.39
C PHE A 109 -23.66 -21.68 -17.59
N ARG A 110 -23.68 -20.53 -18.27
CA ARG A 110 -24.92 -19.78 -18.55
C ARG A 110 -25.90 -20.55 -19.43
N ARG A 111 -25.42 -21.55 -20.20
CA ARG A 111 -26.23 -22.38 -21.10
C ARG A 111 -26.83 -23.62 -20.43
N LEU A 112 -26.49 -23.89 -19.17
CA LEU A 112 -27.08 -24.99 -18.40
C LEU A 112 -28.57 -24.72 -18.07
N SER A 113 -29.29 -25.76 -17.63
CA SER A 113 -30.67 -25.60 -17.17
C SER A 113 -30.73 -24.78 -15.89
N LYS A 114 -31.85 -24.11 -15.63
CA LYS A 114 -32.02 -23.29 -14.41
C LYS A 114 -31.88 -24.14 -13.15
N GLU A 115 -32.43 -25.35 -13.16
CA GLU A 115 -32.40 -26.27 -12.03
C GLU A 115 -30.96 -26.66 -11.67
N ARG A 116 -30.11 -26.93 -12.67
CA ARG A 116 -28.70 -27.25 -12.44
C ARG A 116 -27.93 -26.06 -11.88
N LYS A 117 -28.19 -24.84 -12.39
CA LYS A 117 -27.53 -23.62 -11.89
C LYS A 117 -27.86 -23.35 -10.43
N GLU A 118 -29.13 -23.48 -10.03
CA GLU A 118 -29.56 -23.28 -8.64
C GLU A 118 -28.90 -24.28 -7.69
N VAL A 119 -28.83 -25.56 -8.08
CA VAL A 119 -28.14 -26.59 -7.28
C VAL A 119 -26.63 -26.29 -7.18
N ALA A 120 -25.99 -25.96 -8.30
CA ALA A 120 -24.56 -25.65 -8.35
C ALA A 120 -24.19 -24.39 -7.54
N LYS A 121 -25.03 -23.36 -7.60
CA LYS A 121 -24.90 -22.14 -6.80
C LYS A 121 -25.01 -22.47 -5.30
N LYS A 122 -26.03 -23.25 -4.91
CA LYS A 122 -26.24 -23.63 -3.51
C LYS A 122 -25.06 -24.42 -2.96
N GLU A 123 -24.59 -25.44 -3.70
CA GLU A 123 -23.41 -26.23 -3.33
C GLU A 123 -22.16 -25.36 -3.14
N PHE A 124 -21.93 -24.40 -4.04
CA PHE A 124 -20.80 -23.48 -3.95
C PHE A 124 -20.89 -22.55 -2.72
N LEU A 125 -22.08 -22.02 -2.44
CA LEU A 125 -22.33 -21.16 -1.28
C LEU A 125 -22.16 -21.90 0.04
N GLU A 126 -22.62 -23.15 0.14
CA GLU A 126 -22.43 -23.98 1.34
C GLU A 126 -20.95 -24.10 1.71
N VAL A 127 -20.05 -24.24 0.72
CA VAL A 127 -18.61 -24.25 0.96
C VAL A 127 -18.12 -22.88 1.44
N LEU A 128 -18.55 -21.77 0.84
CA LEU A 128 -18.13 -20.44 1.28
C LEU A 128 -18.57 -20.14 2.72
N GLU A 129 -19.81 -20.47 3.06
CA GLU A 129 -20.39 -20.28 4.40
C GLU A 129 -19.69 -21.13 5.46
N GLU A 130 -19.27 -22.35 5.12
CA GLU A 130 -18.47 -23.22 6.01
C GLU A 130 -17.17 -22.50 6.43
N TYR A 131 -16.47 -21.87 5.49
CA TYR A 131 -15.22 -21.14 5.78
C TYR A 131 -15.44 -19.82 6.50
N ASP A 132 -16.53 -19.11 6.20
CA ASP A 132 -16.90 -17.87 6.88
C ASP A 132 -17.24 -18.12 8.36
N ALA A 133 -17.93 -19.23 8.66
CA ALA A 133 -18.33 -19.59 10.03
C ALA A 133 -17.18 -20.10 10.92
N ASN A 134 -16.12 -20.66 10.34
CA ASN A 134 -15.06 -21.34 11.09
C ASN A 134 -14.04 -20.40 11.77
N ASN A 135 -14.12 -19.08 11.57
CA ASN A 135 -13.23 -18.04 12.15
C ASN A 135 -11.71 -18.19 11.89
N ASP A 136 -11.26 -19.24 11.20
CA ASP A 136 -9.87 -19.47 10.83
C ASP A 136 -9.39 -18.57 9.67
N MET A 137 -10.34 -17.97 8.96
CA MET A 137 -10.11 -17.10 7.81
C MET A 137 -11.17 -16.01 7.75
N ILE A 138 -10.75 -14.78 7.46
CA ILE A 138 -11.67 -13.72 7.04
C ILE A 138 -11.89 -13.87 5.54
N LEU A 139 -13.15 -13.92 5.13
CA LEU A 139 -13.55 -14.11 3.74
C LEU A 139 -14.52 -13.01 3.32
N LEU A 140 -14.16 -12.24 2.29
CA LEU A 140 -15.04 -11.21 1.73
C LEU A 140 -15.27 -11.44 0.24
N GLY A 141 -16.51 -11.19 -0.20
CA GLY A 141 -16.94 -11.32 -1.59
C GLY A 141 -17.01 -9.98 -2.31
N TYR A 142 -16.52 -9.97 -3.55
CA TYR A 142 -16.57 -8.79 -4.41
C TYR A 142 -16.96 -9.17 -5.84
N THR A 143 -17.72 -8.29 -6.48
CA THR A 143 -18.08 -8.41 -7.89
C THR A 143 -17.38 -7.37 -8.76
N MET A 144 -17.04 -7.78 -9.98
CA MET A 144 -16.50 -6.95 -11.07
C MET A 144 -17.33 -7.12 -12.36
N VAL A 145 -18.47 -7.83 -12.29
CA VAL A 145 -19.34 -8.08 -13.44
C VAL A 145 -19.78 -6.75 -14.04
N GLY A 146 -19.48 -6.57 -15.33
CA GLY A 146 -19.79 -5.32 -16.07
C GLY A 146 -18.77 -4.18 -15.89
N ILE A 147 -17.75 -4.37 -15.04
CA ILE A 147 -16.69 -3.39 -14.80
C ILE A 147 -15.41 -3.78 -15.55
N ARG A 148 -15.02 -5.06 -15.46
CA ARG A 148 -13.81 -5.61 -16.08
C ARG A 148 -14.17 -6.85 -16.92
N ALA A 149 -13.49 -7.04 -18.05
CA ALA A 149 -13.86 -8.08 -19.02
C ALA A 149 -13.31 -9.47 -18.68
N ASP A 150 -12.12 -9.53 -18.10
CA ASP A 150 -11.33 -10.74 -17.84
C ASP A 150 -11.56 -11.35 -16.45
N VAL A 151 -12.35 -10.70 -15.58
CA VAL A 151 -12.70 -11.20 -14.23
C VAL A 151 -14.14 -10.85 -13.88
N ASP A 152 -14.85 -11.77 -13.23
CA ASP A 152 -16.24 -11.56 -12.80
C ASP A 152 -16.36 -11.37 -11.28
N ILE A 153 -15.68 -12.19 -10.47
CA ILE A 153 -15.75 -12.13 -8.99
C ILE A 153 -14.36 -12.27 -8.36
N MET A 154 -14.22 -11.78 -7.14
CA MET A 154 -13.01 -11.94 -6.33
C MET A 154 -13.36 -12.26 -4.88
N PHE A 155 -12.55 -13.14 -4.28
CA PHE A 155 -12.58 -13.40 -2.85
C PHE A 155 -11.32 -12.86 -2.19
N TRP A 156 -11.51 -11.97 -1.21
CA TRP A 156 -10.43 -11.48 -0.36
C TRP A 156 -10.37 -12.39 0.87
N ARG A 157 -9.25 -13.10 1.00
CA ARG A 157 -9.03 -14.14 2.00
C ARG A 157 -7.87 -13.74 2.89
N ILE A 158 -8.08 -13.72 4.19
CA ILE A 158 -7.04 -13.37 5.18
C ILE A 158 -7.00 -14.47 6.22
N SER A 159 -5.84 -15.10 6.39
CA SER A 159 -5.67 -16.17 7.37
C SER A 159 -4.26 -16.14 7.93
N TYR A 160 -4.04 -16.84 9.03
CA TYR A 160 -2.71 -17.05 9.57
C TYR A 160 -2.04 -18.35 9.09
N ASP A 161 -2.68 -19.06 8.15
CA ASP A 161 -2.23 -20.31 7.55
C ASP A 161 -2.44 -20.25 6.03
N MET A 162 -1.44 -20.64 5.24
CA MET A 162 -1.51 -20.54 3.78
C MET A 162 -2.29 -21.73 3.18
N GLU A 163 -2.15 -22.89 3.81
CA GLU A 163 -2.76 -24.16 3.43
C GLU A 163 -4.30 -24.06 3.49
N GLY A 164 -4.85 -23.21 4.36
CA GLY A 164 -6.26 -22.84 4.37
C GLY A 164 -6.77 -22.34 3.00
N PHE A 165 -6.01 -21.48 2.31
CA PHE A 165 -6.41 -21.00 0.97
C PHE A 165 -6.44 -22.13 -0.06
N GLN A 166 -5.46 -23.04 0.00
CA GLN A 166 -5.38 -24.19 -0.91
C GLN A 166 -6.53 -25.18 -0.68
N LYS A 167 -6.82 -25.52 0.58
CA LYS A 167 -7.92 -26.42 0.95
C LYS A 167 -9.28 -25.85 0.53
N MET A 168 -9.51 -24.57 0.82
CA MET A 168 -10.73 -23.87 0.41
C MET A 168 -10.89 -23.90 -1.12
N THR A 169 -9.85 -23.52 -1.86
CA THR A 169 -9.91 -23.50 -3.33
C THR A 169 -10.18 -24.89 -3.91
N THR A 170 -9.56 -25.93 -3.33
CA THR A 170 -9.79 -27.33 -3.74
C THR A 170 -11.25 -27.75 -3.54
N ARG A 171 -11.83 -27.39 -2.39
CA ARG A 171 -13.25 -27.65 -2.09
C ARG A 171 -14.17 -26.90 -3.04
N LEU A 172 -13.89 -25.63 -3.34
CA LEU A 172 -14.66 -24.87 -4.31
C LEU A 172 -14.64 -25.54 -5.68
N TYR A 173 -13.47 -25.97 -6.18
CA TYR A 173 -13.34 -26.66 -7.47
C TYR A 173 -14.01 -28.04 -7.53
N GLN A 174 -14.34 -28.64 -6.40
CA GLN A 174 -15.10 -29.90 -6.35
C GLN A 174 -16.61 -29.71 -6.58
N THR A 175 -17.11 -28.48 -6.48
CA THR A 175 -18.52 -28.15 -6.74
C THR A 175 -18.79 -28.00 -8.23
N ASP A 176 -20.05 -28.15 -8.64
CA ASP A 176 -20.44 -28.02 -10.05
C ASP A 176 -20.12 -26.61 -10.58
N LEU A 177 -20.47 -25.53 -9.84
CA LEU A 177 -20.14 -24.16 -10.25
C LEU A 177 -18.62 -23.92 -10.29
N GLY A 178 -17.88 -24.43 -9.30
CA GLY A 178 -16.43 -24.26 -9.22
C GLY A 178 -15.68 -24.85 -10.42
N SER A 179 -16.22 -25.91 -11.03
CA SER A 179 -15.66 -26.49 -12.26
C SER A 179 -15.71 -25.57 -13.49
N TYR A 180 -16.54 -24.52 -13.46
CA TYR A 180 -16.64 -23.50 -14.51
C TYR A 180 -15.98 -22.17 -14.13
N LEU A 181 -15.35 -22.07 -12.95
CA LEU A 181 -14.60 -20.89 -12.55
C LEU A 181 -13.14 -20.99 -12.99
N ILE A 182 -12.74 -20.08 -13.87
CA ILE A 182 -11.38 -19.96 -14.38
C ILE A 182 -10.61 -19.00 -13.45
N PRO A 183 -9.57 -19.47 -12.73
CA PRO A 183 -8.71 -18.59 -11.94
C PRO A 183 -7.94 -17.66 -12.88
N SER A 184 -8.27 -16.38 -12.85
CA SER A 184 -7.72 -15.40 -13.78
C SER A 184 -6.49 -14.70 -13.19
N PHE A 185 -6.56 -14.37 -11.90
CA PHE A 185 -5.45 -13.81 -11.13
C PHE A 185 -5.51 -14.34 -9.70
N SER A 186 -4.36 -14.40 -9.04
CA SER A 186 -4.25 -14.68 -7.61
C SER A 186 -3.04 -13.95 -7.06
N TYR A 187 -3.27 -13.01 -6.15
CA TYR A 187 -2.17 -12.34 -5.46
C TYR A 187 -2.02 -12.89 -4.06
N LEU A 188 -0.82 -13.33 -3.71
CA LEU A 188 -0.44 -13.77 -2.37
C LEU A 188 0.50 -12.76 -1.74
N SER A 189 0.21 -12.36 -0.51
CA SER A 189 1.01 -11.41 0.25
C SER A 189 0.90 -11.67 1.75
N GLN A 190 1.63 -10.90 2.55
CA GLN A 190 1.62 -10.98 4.01
C GLN A 190 1.57 -9.58 4.63
N THR A 191 0.89 -9.45 5.77
CA THR A 191 0.92 -8.22 6.58
C THR A 191 2.32 -7.99 7.16
N LYS A 192 2.73 -6.73 7.24
CA LYS A 192 4.02 -6.34 7.81
C LYS A 192 3.94 -4.90 8.29
N ARG A 193 4.56 -4.61 9.43
CA ARG A 193 4.73 -3.22 9.90
C ARG A 193 5.47 -2.40 8.83
N SER A 194 4.97 -1.20 8.56
CA SER A 194 5.61 -0.26 7.65
C SER A 194 7.04 0.05 8.11
N MET A 195 7.96 0.17 7.15
CA MET A 195 9.32 0.66 7.42
C MET A 195 9.43 2.18 7.42
N TYR A 196 8.38 2.87 6.96
CA TYR A 196 8.27 4.32 6.93
C TYR A 196 7.30 4.78 8.01
N GLN A 197 7.71 5.78 8.77
CA GLN A 197 6.90 6.40 9.80
C GLN A 197 6.00 7.46 9.16
N ASP A 198 4.73 7.51 9.57
CA ASP A 198 3.85 8.61 9.24
C ASP A 198 4.03 9.71 10.28
N MET A 199 4.74 10.77 9.91
CA MET A 199 5.00 11.90 10.81
C MET A 199 3.79 12.83 10.95
N PHE A 200 2.78 12.73 10.08
CA PHE A 200 1.59 13.57 10.09
C PHE A 200 0.50 13.01 11.00
N ASN A 201 0.49 11.68 11.17
CA ASN A 201 -0.43 11.01 12.06
C ASN A 201 0.27 9.88 12.83
N PRO A 202 1.04 10.20 13.88
CA PRO A 202 1.77 9.20 14.65
C PRO A 202 0.84 8.24 15.41
N GLU A 203 -0.43 8.60 15.64
CA GLU A 203 -1.44 7.70 16.22
C GLU A 203 -2.06 6.75 15.17
N HIS A 204 -1.92 7.01 13.87
CA HIS A 204 -2.22 6.08 12.77
C HIS A 204 -1.16 4.98 12.58
N GLU A 205 -0.33 4.72 13.60
CA GLU A 205 0.23 3.38 13.81
C GLU A 205 -0.88 2.37 14.20
N GLU A 206 -1.99 2.34 13.44
CA GLU A 206 -2.90 1.20 13.45
C GLU A 206 -2.05 -0.06 13.26
N ASP A 207 -2.34 -1.11 14.02
CA ASP A 207 -1.57 -2.36 14.04
C ASP A 207 -1.58 -3.02 12.65
N ARG A 208 -0.75 -2.56 11.71
CA ARG A 208 -0.73 -2.98 10.30
C ARG A 208 -0.34 -4.46 10.11
N THR A 209 -0.10 -5.18 11.21
CA THR A 209 0.02 -6.64 11.22
C THR A 209 -1.34 -7.34 11.20
N HIS A 210 -2.43 -6.65 11.54
CA HIS A 210 -3.80 -7.15 11.52
C HIS A 210 -4.68 -6.26 10.63
N ILE A 211 -5.23 -6.84 9.57
CA ILE A 211 -6.12 -6.12 8.64
C ILE A 211 -7.55 -6.17 9.19
N ILE A 212 -8.22 -5.01 9.16
CA ILE A 212 -9.67 -4.90 9.36
C ILE A 212 -10.29 -4.51 8.01
N PRO A 213 -10.71 -5.49 7.19
CA PRO A 213 -11.24 -5.24 5.85
C PRO A 213 -12.75 -5.00 5.87
N GLY A 214 -13.32 -4.65 4.71
CA GLY A 214 -14.76 -4.65 4.45
C GLY A 214 -15.49 -3.42 5.00
N LYS A 215 -14.80 -2.29 5.15
CA LYS A 215 -15.38 -1.07 5.75
C LYS A 215 -15.98 -0.09 4.75
N ALA A 216 -15.80 -0.33 3.45
CA ALA A 216 -16.32 0.55 2.40
C ALA A 216 -16.88 -0.27 1.22
N LYS A 217 -17.71 0.39 0.41
CA LYS A 217 -18.42 -0.23 -0.72
C LYS A 217 -17.50 -0.58 -1.90
N TYR A 218 -16.49 0.25 -2.18
CA TYR A 218 -15.60 0.05 -3.32
C TYR A 218 -14.21 -0.35 -2.84
N LEU A 219 -13.58 -1.24 -3.63
CA LEU A 219 -12.24 -1.73 -3.39
C LEU A 219 -11.43 -1.69 -4.68
N PHE A 220 -10.28 -1.03 -4.64
CA PHE A 220 -9.34 -0.94 -5.77
C PHE A 220 -8.05 -1.67 -5.45
N ILE A 221 -7.72 -2.72 -6.21
CA ILE A 221 -6.55 -3.58 -5.94
C ILE A 221 -5.61 -3.58 -7.13
N TYR A 222 -4.31 -3.47 -6.88
CA TYR A 222 -3.29 -3.70 -7.90
C TYR A 222 -1.97 -4.20 -7.29
N PRO A 223 -1.17 -4.98 -8.05
CA PRO A 223 0.17 -5.34 -7.65
C PRO A 223 1.05 -4.10 -7.75
N PHE A 224 2.13 -4.03 -7.00
CA PHE A 224 3.07 -2.91 -7.07
C PHE A 224 4.51 -3.42 -7.01
N VAL A 225 5.32 -2.96 -7.96
CA VAL A 225 6.73 -3.31 -8.11
C VAL A 225 7.55 -2.02 -8.22
N LYS A 226 8.55 -1.89 -7.37
CA LYS A 226 9.53 -0.80 -7.44
C LYS A 226 10.71 -1.21 -8.32
N THR A 227 11.30 -0.24 -9.00
CA THR A 227 12.55 -0.44 -9.74
C THR A 227 13.70 -0.78 -8.78
N ARG A 228 14.73 -1.48 -9.27
CA ARG A 228 15.93 -1.79 -8.47
C ARG A 228 16.63 -0.55 -7.92
N ALA A 229 16.59 0.57 -8.65
CA ALA A 229 17.17 1.84 -8.23
C ALA A 229 16.60 2.33 -6.89
N TRP A 230 15.30 2.08 -6.62
CA TRP A 230 14.67 2.38 -5.34
C TRP A 230 15.41 1.75 -4.16
N TYR A 231 15.78 0.48 -4.29
CA TYR A 231 16.42 -0.30 -3.22
C TYR A 231 17.89 0.05 -3.02
N LEU A 232 18.50 0.77 -3.95
CA LEU A 232 19.87 1.28 -3.83
C LEU A 232 19.92 2.66 -3.15
N LEU A 233 18.78 3.33 -2.98
CA LEU A 233 18.69 4.57 -2.23
C LEU A 233 18.91 4.34 -0.73
N THR A 234 19.46 5.35 -0.06
CA THR A 234 19.58 5.32 1.41
C THR A 234 18.20 5.32 2.06
N GLN A 235 18.10 4.80 3.30
CA GLN A 235 16.84 4.85 4.06
C GLN A 235 16.33 6.28 4.22
N PHE A 236 17.23 7.24 4.47
CA PHE A 236 16.88 8.65 4.62
C PHE A 236 16.26 9.23 3.35
N THR A 237 16.87 8.97 2.18
CA THR A 237 16.33 9.42 0.90
C THR A 237 14.95 8.80 0.63
N ARG A 238 14.78 7.50 0.91
CA ARG A 238 13.48 6.83 0.75
C ARG A 238 12.42 7.40 1.69
N GLN A 239 12.76 7.69 2.95
CA GLN A 239 11.84 8.33 3.89
C GLN A 239 11.38 9.68 3.37
N GLY A 240 12.27 10.55 2.90
CA GLY A 240 11.88 11.87 2.37
C GLY A 240 10.95 11.78 1.15
N ILE A 241 11.17 10.80 0.25
CA ILE A 241 10.26 10.54 -0.88
C ILE A 241 8.90 10.02 -0.38
N MET A 242 8.91 9.14 0.64
CA MET A 242 7.67 8.63 1.22
C MET A 242 6.93 9.68 2.04
N ASP A 243 7.60 10.65 2.65
CA ASP A 243 6.95 11.76 3.38
C ASP A 243 6.09 12.59 2.42
N GLU A 244 6.59 12.86 1.21
CA GLU A 244 5.80 13.51 0.14
C GLU A 244 4.60 12.64 -0.26
N HIS A 245 4.82 11.35 -0.49
CA HIS A 245 3.76 10.40 -0.84
C HIS A 245 2.66 10.33 0.23
N ILE A 246 3.04 10.26 1.51
CA ILE A 246 2.14 10.22 2.66
C ILE A 246 1.39 11.54 2.78
N TYR A 247 2.08 12.68 2.58
CA TYR A 247 1.45 13.99 2.60
C TYR A 247 0.33 14.12 1.56
N VAL A 248 0.59 13.68 0.32
CA VAL A 248 -0.43 13.65 -0.73
C VAL A 248 -1.57 12.69 -0.36
N GLY A 249 -1.26 11.48 0.12
CA GLY A 249 -2.27 10.51 0.57
C GLY A 249 -3.20 11.05 1.66
N ASN A 250 -2.67 11.80 2.62
CA ASN A 250 -3.43 12.40 3.72
C ASN A 250 -4.41 13.50 3.28
N LYS A 251 -4.33 13.98 2.03
CA LYS A 251 -5.36 14.87 1.45
C LYS A 251 -6.69 14.14 1.17
N TYR A 252 -6.66 12.80 1.12
CA TYR A 252 -7.79 11.94 0.75
C TYR A 252 -8.18 11.00 1.91
N PRO A 253 -8.68 11.53 3.04
CA PRO A 253 -8.99 10.73 4.24
C PRO A 253 -10.16 9.75 4.05
N SER A 254 -10.96 9.92 2.99
CA SER A 254 -12.03 9.01 2.56
C SER A 254 -11.53 7.71 1.94
N VAL A 255 -10.23 7.62 1.62
CA VAL A 255 -9.61 6.46 1.00
C VAL A 255 -8.71 5.74 2.01
N LYS A 256 -9.10 4.54 2.40
CA LYS A 256 -8.34 3.70 3.32
C LYS A 256 -7.41 2.76 2.54
N LEU A 257 -6.11 2.81 2.83
CA LEU A 257 -5.11 1.95 2.21
C LEU A 257 -4.79 0.72 3.09
N ASN A 258 -4.93 -0.47 2.51
CA ASN A 258 -4.39 -1.72 3.03
C ASN A 258 -3.19 -2.16 2.16
N THR A 259 -1.97 -2.09 2.71
CA THR A 259 -0.75 -2.53 2.02
C THR A 259 -0.26 -3.86 2.59
N SER A 260 0.03 -4.80 1.70
CA SER A 260 0.60 -6.11 2.02
C SER A 260 1.83 -6.41 1.15
N TYR A 261 2.69 -7.33 1.59
CA TYR A 261 4.03 -7.53 1.04
C TYR A 261 4.20 -8.94 0.47
N SER A 262 4.80 -9.06 -0.71
CA SER A 262 4.88 -10.31 -1.49
C SER A 262 6.31 -10.75 -1.82
N PHE A 263 7.32 -10.08 -1.27
CA PHE A 263 8.74 -10.38 -1.53
C PHE A 263 9.10 -11.87 -1.39
N GLY A 264 9.42 -12.50 -2.52
CA GLY A 264 9.87 -13.89 -2.59
C GLY A 264 8.77 -14.95 -2.48
N ILE A 265 7.50 -14.55 -2.34
CA ILE A 265 6.34 -15.45 -2.28
C ILE A 265 5.37 -15.26 -3.45
N ASP A 266 5.52 -14.19 -4.22
CA ASP A 266 4.77 -13.92 -5.45
C ASP A 266 5.58 -12.97 -6.37
N ASP A 267 5.08 -12.68 -7.56
CA ASP A 267 5.79 -11.91 -8.61
C ASP A 267 5.88 -10.40 -8.33
N GLN A 268 4.96 -9.87 -7.52
CA GLN A 268 4.97 -8.47 -7.09
C GLN A 268 5.68 -8.27 -5.75
N GLU A 269 6.03 -7.03 -5.44
CA GLU A 269 6.67 -6.69 -4.16
C GLU A 269 5.62 -6.31 -3.11
N PHE A 270 4.56 -5.64 -3.54
CA PHE A 270 3.43 -5.27 -2.72
C PHE A 270 2.12 -5.57 -3.44
N VAL A 271 1.07 -5.76 -2.66
CA VAL A 271 -0.31 -5.67 -3.14
C VAL A 271 -0.96 -4.54 -2.35
N VAL A 272 -1.46 -3.55 -3.07
CA VAL A 272 -2.12 -2.38 -2.50
C VAL A 272 -3.62 -2.47 -2.77
N ALA A 273 -4.41 -2.32 -1.71
CA ALA A 273 -5.85 -2.48 -1.71
C ALA A 273 -6.49 -1.26 -1.03
N PHE A 274 -7.16 -0.42 -1.82
CA PHE A 274 -7.76 0.83 -1.37
C PHE A 274 -9.27 0.67 -1.21
N GLU A 275 -9.79 0.92 -0.01
CA GLU A 275 -11.21 0.90 0.31
C GLU A 275 -11.76 2.34 0.36
N THR A 276 -12.88 2.60 -0.30
CA THR A 276 -13.58 3.90 -0.21
C THR A 276 -15.05 3.79 -0.63
N ASP A 277 -15.88 4.72 -0.17
CA ASP A 277 -17.24 4.91 -0.68
C ASP A 277 -17.32 5.94 -1.82
N TYR A 278 -16.19 6.60 -2.12
CA TYR A 278 -16.09 7.72 -3.08
C TYR A 278 -15.02 7.40 -4.15
N PRO A 279 -15.38 6.68 -5.25
CA PRO A 279 -14.45 6.33 -6.33
C PRO A 279 -13.71 7.52 -6.95
N GLU A 280 -14.35 8.68 -7.00
CA GLU A 280 -13.78 9.94 -7.48
C GLU A 280 -12.52 10.33 -6.71
N ASP A 281 -12.54 10.21 -5.37
CA ASP A 281 -11.40 10.52 -4.52
C ASP A 281 -10.23 9.58 -4.79
N PHE A 282 -10.49 8.32 -5.13
CA PHE A 282 -9.43 7.38 -5.49
C PHE A 282 -8.79 7.72 -6.85
N VAL A 283 -9.59 8.17 -7.82
CA VAL A 283 -9.06 8.63 -9.13
C VAL A 283 -8.14 9.83 -8.93
N ASP A 284 -8.60 10.83 -8.18
CA ASP A 284 -7.84 12.05 -7.92
C ASP A 284 -6.58 11.77 -7.08
N LEU A 285 -6.69 10.92 -6.04
CA LEU A 285 -5.55 10.45 -5.25
C LEU A 285 -4.48 9.82 -6.14
N VAL A 286 -4.84 8.86 -6.99
CA VAL A 286 -3.87 8.17 -7.84
C VAL A 286 -3.27 9.14 -8.85
N MET A 287 -4.04 10.09 -9.37
CA MET A 287 -3.54 11.16 -10.26
C MET A 287 -2.48 12.02 -9.57
N ASP A 288 -2.77 12.56 -8.38
CA ASP A 288 -1.81 13.35 -7.60
C ASP A 288 -0.55 12.55 -7.24
N LEU A 289 -0.70 11.26 -6.89
CA LEU A 289 0.42 10.40 -6.56
C LEU A 289 1.38 10.18 -7.75
N ARG A 290 0.93 10.34 -9.01
CA ARG A 290 1.82 10.29 -10.19
C ARG A 290 2.80 11.43 -10.24
N GLU A 291 2.46 12.57 -9.64
CA GLU A 291 3.30 13.77 -9.67
C GLU A 291 4.40 13.76 -8.57
N THR A 292 4.34 12.80 -7.64
CA THR A 292 5.33 12.64 -6.57
C THR A 292 6.65 12.04 -7.07
N GLN A 293 7.76 12.34 -6.38
CA GLN A 293 9.08 11.74 -6.69
C GLN A 293 9.08 10.21 -6.61
N GLY A 294 8.18 9.63 -5.82
CA GLY A 294 8.02 8.20 -5.67
C GLY A 294 7.59 7.49 -6.96
N SER A 295 6.95 8.21 -7.90
CA SER A 295 6.43 7.68 -9.16
C SER A 295 7.56 7.27 -10.12
N LEU A 296 8.71 7.95 -10.08
CA LEU A 296 9.91 7.63 -10.87
C LEU A 296 10.44 6.21 -10.63
N TYR A 297 10.09 5.62 -9.49
CA TYR A 297 10.56 4.31 -9.08
C TYR A 297 9.52 3.22 -9.24
N VAL A 298 8.42 3.47 -9.95
CA VAL A 298 7.38 2.46 -10.23
C VAL A 298 7.74 1.70 -11.50
N GLU A 299 7.92 0.38 -11.38
CA GLU A 299 8.17 -0.51 -12.52
C GLU A 299 6.85 -1.09 -13.05
N ARG A 300 5.97 -1.53 -12.16
CA ARG A 300 4.67 -2.11 -12.51
C ARG A 300 3.66 -1.85 -11.40
N ASP A 301 2.48 -1.35 -11.80
CA ASP A 301 1.33 -1.13 -10.93
C ASP A 301 -0.01 -1.52 -11.58
N THR A 302 0.07 -2.42 -12.55
CA THR A 302 -1.07 -2.98 -13.30
C THR A 302 -0.99 -4.50 -13.31
N PRO A 303 -2.12 -5.22 -13.49
CA PRO A 303 -3.49 -4.71 -13.70
C PRO A 303 -4.16 -4.14 -12.43
N ILE A 304 -5.07 -3.17 -12.62
CA ILE A 304 -5.93 -2.61 -11.57
C ILE A 304 -7.32 -3.25 -11.60
N PHE A 305 -7.81 -3.70 -10.45
CA PHE A 305 -9.13 -4.30 -10.28
C PHE A 305 -10.02 -3.37 -9.46
N SER A 306 -11.10 -2.87 -10.08
CA SER A 306 -12.14 -2.06 -9.43
C SER A 306 -13.30 -2.95 -9.03
N CYS A 307 -13.50 -3.12 -7.74
CA CYS A 307 -14.38 -4.13 -7.15
C CYS A 307 -15.51 -3.46 -6.36
N ILE A 308 -16.70 -4.07 -6.37
CA ILE A 308 -17.84 -3.67 -5.53
C ILE A 308 -18.03 -4.75 -4.45
N ALA A 309 -18.04 -4.32 -3.19
CA ALA A 309 -18.27 -5.19 -2.04
C ALA A 309 -19.70 -5.72 -2.02
N ASN A 310 -19.85 -7.02 -1.77
CA ASN A 310 -21.12 -7.72 -1.66
C ASN A 310 -21.07 -8.72 -0.50
N SER A 311 -22.23 -9.24 -0.08
CA SER A 311 -22.26 -10.48 0.69
C SER A 311 -21.71 -11.64 -0.15
N LEU A 312 -21.36 -12.76 0.46
CA LEU A 312 -20.92 -13.96 -0.27
C LEU A 312 -22.01 -14.43 -1.24
N GLU A 313 -23.27 -14.44 -0.79
CA GLU A 313 -24.42 -14.78 -1.61
C GLU A 313 -24.60 -13.82 -2.79
N ASP A 314 -24.58 -12.51 -2.53
CA ASP A 314 -24.75 -11.48 -3.58
C ASP A 314 -23.59 -11.48 -4.58
N THR A 315 -22.39 -11.84 -4.13
CA THR A 315 -21.23 -12.02 -5.01
C THR A 315 -21.48 -13.12 -6.03
N VAL A 316 -21.95 -14.28 -5.57
CA VAL A 316 -22.27 -15.40 -6.48
C VAL A 316 -23.49 -15.08 -7.36
N ASN A 317 -24.53 -14.43 -6.79
CA ASN A 317 -25.71 -13.98 -7.54
C ASN A 317 -25.36 -13.01 -8.67
N SER A 318 -24.35 -12.15 -8.47
CA SER A 318 -23.94 -11.16 -9.47
C SER A 318 -23.46 -11.78 -10.79
N LEU A 319 -23.10 -13.08 -10.80
CA LEU A 319 -22.74 -13.81 -12.01
C LEU A 319 -23.91 -13.95 -13.01
N GLY A 320 -25.14 -13.68 -12.57
CA GLY A 320 -26.36 -13.74 -13.38
C GLY A 320 -26.76 -15.17 -13.73
N ILE A 321 -26.57 -16.10 -12.78
CA ILE A 321 -26.74 -17.54 -12.97
C ILE A 321 -27.92 -18.10 -12.20
#